data_AF-A0A3L7VY27-F1
#
_entry.id   AF-A0A3L7VY27-F1
#
_cell.length_a   1.000
_cell.length_b   1.000
_cell.length_c   1.000
_cell.angle_alpha   90.00
_cell.angle_beta   90.00
_cell.angle_gamma   90.00
#
_symmetry.space_group_name_H-M   'P 1'
#
loop_
_entity.id
_entity.type
_entity.pdbx_description
1 polymer ?
#
loop_
_entity_poly.entity_id
_entity_poly.type
_entity_poly.pdbx_seq_one_letter_code
_entity_poly.pdbx_strand_id
1 'polypeptide(L)'
;MWRHWREQTDGEFDIGAILSQLTRPIPAELTAERIGMGLFDVSAATLEAGMERAIAGDKGTPQPSEGASYAAQFSADDEQLGWDVPAYLFQRRVLALQIFGHPANVVIDGTPYVVQQVQVVPDAPHATPGHVLARSDNS
;
A
#
# COMPACT_ATOMS: atom_id res chain seq x y z
N MET A 1 -4.01 32.19 10.54
CA MET A 1 -4.39 31.66 9.22
C MET A 1 -3.83 30.24 9.05
N TRP A 2 -4.26 29.26 9.88
CA TRP A 2 -3.89 27.83 9.79
C TRP A 2 -4.85 26.96 10.63
N ARG A 3 -6.16 27.11 10.43
CA ARG A 3 -7.18 26.31 11.18
C ARG A 3 -8.26 25.66 10.31
N HIS A 4 -8.23 25.85 8.99
CA HIS A 4 -9.35 25.47 8.12
C HIS A 4 -9.24 24.07 7.48
N TRP A 5 -8.15 23.34 7.71
CA TRP A 5 -7.90 22.03 7.05
C TRP A 5 -8.34 20.79 7.86
N ARG A 6 -8.99 20.95 9.02
CA ARG A 6 -9.41 19.81 9.86
C ARG A 6 -10.88 19.38 9.71
N GLU A 7 -11.65 20.05 8.87
CA GLU A 7 -13.10 19.84 8.76
C GLU A 7 -13.57 19.81 7.29
N GLN A 8 -12.79 19.22 6.38
CA GLN A 8 -13.36 18.78 5.11
C GLN A 8 -13.93 17.39 5.36
N THR A 9 -15.25 17.31 5.47
CA THR A 9 -15.99 16.08 5.73
C THR A 9 -15.62 15.00 4.72
N ASP A 10 -15.31 13.79 5.21
CA ASP A 10 -14.81 12.62 4.44
C ASP A 10 -15.58 12.29 3.14
N GLY A 11 -16.78 12.83 2.93
CA GLY A 11 -17.59 12.66 1.72
C GLY A 11 -17.24 13.56 0.53
N GLU A 12 -16.33 14.55 0.69
CA GLU A 12 -15.92 15.46 -0.40
C GLU A 12 -14.44 15.32 -0.79
N PHE A 13 -13.72 14.36 -0.20
CA PHE A 13 -12.30 14.15 -0.45
C PHE A 13 -12.10 13.27 -1.69
N ASP A 14 -11.19 13.67 -2.58
CA ASP A 14 -10.84 12.94 -3.81
C ASP A 14 -12.04 12.57 -4.73
N ILE A 15 -13.10 13.40 -4.79
CA ILE A 15 -14.30 13.16 -5.64
C ILE A 15 -14.31 13.90 -6.99
N GLY A 16 -13.21 14.57 -7.35
CA GLY A 16 -13.12 15.37 -8.58
C GLY A 16 -13.25 14.53 -9.86
N ALA A 17 -13.66 15.15 -10.97
CA ALA A 17 -13.75 14.45 -12.25
C ALA A 17 -12.37 13.93 -12.71
N ILE A 18 -12.36 12.72 -13.26
CA ILE A 18 -11.14 12.04 -13.73
C ILE A 18 -10.75 12.60 -15.09
N LEU A 19 -9.58 13.23 -15.16
CA LEU A 19 -8.98 13.70 -16.41
C LEU A 19 -8.14 12.62 -17.10
N SER A 20 -7.51 11.73 -16.37
CA SER A 20 -6.71 10.65 -16.94
C SER A 20 -6.61 9.51 -15.93
N GLN A 21 -6.48 8.29 -16.44
CA GLN A 21 -6.31 7.09 -15.64
C GLN A 21 -5.45 6.12 -16.43
N LEU A 22 -4.36 5.67 -15.82
CA LEU A 22 -3.50 4.62 -16.37
C LEU A 22 -3.39 3.49 -15.36
N THR A 23 -3.16 2.28 -15.88
CA THR A 23 -3.00 1.08 -15.07
C THR A 23 -1.66 0.43 -15.34
N ARG A 24 -1.03 -0.10 -14.29
CA ARG A 24 0.19 -0.88 -14.38
C ARG A 24 0.01 -2.23 -13.67
N PRO A 25 0.45 -3.35 -14.25
CA PRO A 25 0.47 -4.63 -13.55
C PRO A 25 1.39 -4.60 -12.32
N ILE A 26 0.98 -5.28 -11.26
CA ILE A 26 1.86 -5.54 -10.12
C ILE A 26 2.99 -6.49 -10.58
N PRO A 27 4.26 -6.21 -10.26
CA PRO A 27 5.39 -7.04 -10.70
C PRO A 27 5.35 -8.44 -10.04
N ALA A 28 5.91 -9.44 -10.73
CA ALA A 28 5.95 -10.81 -10.23
C ALA A 28 6.82 -10.96 -8.97
N GLU A 29 7.98 -10.28 -8.94
CA GLU A 29 8.79 -10.17 -7.73
C GLU A 29 8.40 -8.88 -6.99
N LEU A 30 7.89 -9.08 -5.78
CA LEU A 30 7.29 -8.07 -4.93
C LEU A 30 8.33 -7.52 -3.96
N THR A 31 8.77 -6.28 -4.20
CA THR A 31 9.55 -5.48 -3.26
C THR A 31 8.95 -4.09 -3.14
N ALA A 32 9.17 -3.42 -2.00
CA ALA A 32 8.64 -2.08 -1.76
C ALA A 32 9.20 -1.08 -2.78
N GLU A 33 10.49 -1.21 -3.11
CA GLU A 33 11.17 -0.42 -4.14
C GLU A 33 10.50 -0.57 -5.52
N ARG A 34 10.30 -1.80 -5.99
CA ARG A 34 9.75 -2.03 -7.34
C ARG A 34 8.31 -1.56 -7.47
N ILE A 35 7.51 -1.73 -6.41
CA ILE A 35 6.14 -1.23 -6.37
C ILE A 35 6.15 0.30 -6.29
N GLY A 36 6.95 0.89 -5.41
CA GLY A 36 7.05 2.34 -5.20
C GLY A 36 7.52 3.09 -6.44
N MET A 37 8.63 2.67 -7.06
CA MET A 37 9.08 3.20 -8.35
C MET A 37 7.99 3.02 -9.41
N GLY A 38 7.33 1.87 -9.42
CA GLY A 38 6.31 1.62 -10.42
C GLY A 38 5.06 2.49 -10.30
N LEU A 39 4.66 2.81 -9.06
CA LEU A 39 3.63 3.79 -8.74
C LEU A 39 4.05 5.21 -9.15
N PHE A 40 5.32 5.58 -8.90
CA PHE A 40 5.85 6.88 -9.32
C PHE A 40 5.80 7.05 -10.84
N ASP A 41 6.29 6.07 -11.60
CA ASP A 41 6.30 6.11 -13.07
C ASP A 41 4.89 6.30 -13.65
N VAL A 42 3.94 5.47 -13.21
CA VAL A 42 2.56 5.53 -13.72
C VAL A 42 1.86 6.81 -13.30
N SER A 43 2.17 7.34 -12.11
CA SER A 43 1.61 8.62 -11.63
C SER A 43 2.10 9.79 -12.47
N ALA A 44 3.39 9.84 -12.79
CA ALA A 44 3.97 10.89 -13.64
C ALA A 44 3.34 10.88 -15.04
N ALA A 45 3.24 9.70 -15.68
CA ALA A 45 2.60 9.56 -16.98
C ALA A 45 1.09 9.89 -16.95
N THR A 46 0.41 9.53 -15.86
CA THR A 46 -1.02 9.86 -15.68
C THR A 46 -1.21 11.36 -15.57
N LEU A 47 -0.36 12.05 -14.80
CA LEU A 47 -0.41 13.48 -14.63
C LEU A 47 -0.16 14.22 -15.96
N GLU A 48 0.85 13.81 -16.72
CA GLU A 48 1.14 14.38 -18.05
C GLU A 48 -0.08 14.32 -18.98
N ALA A 49 -0.68 13.14 -19.14
CA ALA A 49 -1.89 12.98 -19.96
C ALA A 49 -3.09 13.80 -19.44
N GLY A 50 -3.22 13.95 -18.13
CA GLY A 50 -4.27 14.74 -17.50
C GLY A 50 -4.09 16.23 -17.72
N MET A 51 -2.85 16.72 -17.64
CA MET A 51 -2.50 18.13 -17.85
C MET A 51 -2.81 18.59 -19.27
N GLU A 52 -2.48 17.78 -20.28
CA GLU A 52 -2.81 18.10 -21.68
C GLU A 52 -4.31 18.32 -21.87
N ARG A 53 -5.15 17.44 -21.30
CA ARG A 53 -6.62 17.56 -21.35
C ARG A 53 -7.12 18.78 -20.59
N ALA A 54 -6.57 19.06 -19.41
CA ALA A 54 -6.92 20.23 -18.62
C ALA A 54 -6.64 21.54 -19.38
N ILE A 55 -5.48 21.65 -20.03
CA ILE A 55 -5.10 22.83 -20.84
C ILE A 55 -6.06 23.01 -22.02
N ALA A 56 -6.54 21.92 -22.62
CA ALA A 56 -7.54 21.94 -23.68
C ALA A 56 -8.96 22.30 -23.19
N GLY A 57 -9.16 22.48 -21.88
CA GLY A 57 -10.45 22.82 -21.29
C GLY A 57 -11.41 21.63 -21.11
N ASP A 58 -10.89 20.40 -21.15
CA ASP A 58 -11.67 19.21 -20.83
C ASP A 58 -12.11 19.22 -19.35
N LYS A 59 -13.36 18.85 -19.09
CA LYS A 59 -13.94 18.82 -17.75
C LYS A 59 -13.72 17.48 -17.04
N GLY A 60 -13.21 16.46 -17.74
CA GLY A 60 -13.04 15.11 -17.21
C GLY A 60 -14.34 14.31 -17.15
N THR A 61 -14.23 13.08 -16.65
CA THR A 61 -15.35 12.15 -16.48
C THR A 61 -15.73 12.08 -15.00
N PRO A 62 -17.01 12.18 -14.62
CA PRO A 62 -17.42 11.97 -13.23
C PRO A 62 -16.96 10.61 -12.70
N GLN A 63 -16.58 10.55 -11.43
CA GLN A 63 -16.22 9.27 -10.81
C GLN A 63 -17.43 8.34 -10.68
N PRO A 64 -17.26 7.02 -10.85
CA PRO A 64 -18.31 6.07 -10.54
C PRO A 64 -18.60 6.07 -9.03
N SER A 65 -19.87 6.05 -8.66
CA SER A 65 -20.28 5.92 -7.25
C SER A 65 -20.17 4.46 -6.76
N GLU A 66 -20.30 3.49 -7.67
CA GLU A 66 -20.13 2.08 -7.36
C GLU A 66 -18.64 1.70 -7.30
N GLY A 67 -18.26 0.96 -6.27
CA GLY A 67 -16.89 0.48 -6.09
C GLY A 67 -15.90 1.50 -5.54
N ALA A 68 -16.34 2.73 -5.23
CA ALA A 68 -15.52 3.72 -4.53
C ALA A 68 -15.19 3.24 -3.12
N SER A 69 -13.93 3.38 -2.73
CA SER A 69 -13.43 3.01 -1.40
C SER A 69 -12.46 4.08 -0.88
N TYR A 70 -12.39 4.22 0.43
CA TYR A 70 -11.46 5.15 1.08
C TYR A 70 -10.19 4.44 1.56
N ALA A 71 -9.02 4.96 1.17
CA ALA A 71 -7.72 4.51 1.66
C ALA A 71 -7.28 5.40 2.83
N ALA A 72 -7.63 5.00 4.05
CA ALA A 72 -7.28 5.73 5.26
C ALA A 72 -5.75 5.80 5.48
N GLN A 73 -5.30 6.81 6.23
CA GLN A 73 -3.93 6.85 6.72
C GLN A 73 -3.65 5.63 7.61
N PHE A 74 -2.43 5.12 7.56
CA PHE A 74 -2.00 4.07 8.48
C PHE A 74 -2.04 4.57 9.92
N SER A 75 -2.47 3.68 10.80
CA SER A 75 -2.49 3.84 12.24
C SER A 75 -1.40 3.01 12.91
N ALA A 76 -1.15 3.24 14.20
CA ALA A 76 -0.26 2.39 14.99
C ALA A 76 -0.74 0.94 15.05
N ASP A 77 -2.05 0.69 14.92
CA ASP A 77 -2.60 -0.67 14.88
C ASP A 77 -2.25 -1.37 13.57
N ASP A 78 -2.19 -0.64 12.45
CA ASP A 78 -1.75 -1.18 11.15
C ASP A 78 -0.25 -1.56 11.14
N GLU A 79 0.55 -0.83 11.91
CA GLU A 79 1.99 -1.09 12.08
C GLU A 79 2.26 -2.37 12.88
N GLN A 80 1.30 -2.87 13.66
CA GLN A 80 1.42 -4.08 14.46
C GLN A 80 0.87 -5.30 13.70
N LEU A 81 1.76 -6.06 13.07
CA LEU A 81 1.36 -7.18 12.22
C LEU A 81 1.16 -8.47 13.04
N GLY A 82 -0.01 -9.08 12.84
CA GLY A 82 -0.36 -10.42 13.33
C GLY A 82 -0.05 -11.52 12.31
N TRP A 83 0.03 -12.75 12.81
CA TRP A 83 0.27 -13.96 12.01
C TRP A 83 -1.03 -14.63 11.52
N ASP A 84 -2.18 -14.12 11.93
CA ASP A 84 -3.53 -14.66 11.71
C ASP A 84 -4.10 -14.39 10.31
N VAL A 85 -3.22 -14.15 9.34
CA VAL A 85 -3.55 -13.89 7.94
C VAL A 85 -2.75 -14.78 7.01
N PRO A 86 -3.23 -15.04 5.78
CA PRO A 86 -2.44 -15.75 4.78
C PRO A 86 -1.10 -15.08 4.50
N ALA A 87 -0.05 -15.87 4.23
CA ALA A 87 1.31 -15.37 4.02
C ALA A 87 1.42 -14.29 2.92
N TYR A 88 0.65 -14.42 1.83
CA TYR A 88 0.62 -13.42 0.77
C TYR A 88 0.03 -12.08 1.24
N LEU A 89 -0.94 -12.11 2.17
CA LEU A 89 -1.56 -10.90 2.71
C LEU A 89 -0.62 -10.23 3.71
N PHE A 90 0.07 -11.03 4.53
CA PHE A 90 1.14 -10.56 5.39
C PHE A 90 2.23 -9.84 4.59
N GLN A 91 2.72 -10.46 3.51
CA GLN A 91 3.70 -9.85 2.61
C GLN A 91 3.21 -8.50 2.08
N ARG A 92 1.97 -8.42 1.60
CA ARG A 92 1.38 -7.17 1.09
C ARG A 92 1.28 -6.08 2.15
N ARG A 93 0.94 -6.42 3.40
CA ARG A 93 0.89 -5.47 4.51
C ARG A 93 2.28 -4.89 4.82
N VAL A 94 3.30 -5.75 4.92
CA VAL A 94 4.70 -5.30 5.11
C VAL A 94 5.10 -4.34 3.99
N LEU A 95 4.87 -4.71 2.73
CA LEU A 95 5.26 -3.89 1.58
C LEU A 95 4.52 -2.55 1.56
N ALA A 96 3.21 -2.53 1.88
CA ALA A 96 2.45 -1.31 1.94
C ALA A 96 3.01 -0.34 2.99
N LEU A 97 3.30 -0.82 4.21
CA LEU A 97 3.91 0.01 5.26
C LEU A 97 5.27 0.57 4.81
N GLN A 98 6.12 -0.27 4.21
CA GLN A 98 7.45 0.13 3.75
C GLN A 98 7.41 1.21 2.66
N ILE A 99 6.49 1.11 1.69
CA ILE A 99 6.34 2.11 0.61
C ILE A 99 6.03 3.50 1.19
N PHE A 100 5.25 3.55 2.27
CA PHE A 100 4.84 4.80 2.91
C PHE A 100 5.69 5.17 4.14
N GLY A 101 6.79 4.46 4.40
CA GLY A 101 7.73 4.79 5.47
C GLY A 101 7.28 4.41 6.89
N HIS A 102 6.29 3.53 7.01
CA HIS A 102 5.82 3.01 8.29
C HIS A 102 6.57 1.73 8.70
N PRO A 103 6.84 1.50 10.00
CA PRO A 103 7.43 0.27 10.48
C PRO A 103 6.45 -0.90 10.40
N ALA A 104 6.93 -2.06 9.94
CA ALA A 104 6.20 -3.33 9.99
C ALA A 104 6.62 -4.11 11.23
N ASN A 105 5.97 -3.85 12.37
CA ASN A 105 6.31 -4.45 13.66
C ASN A 105 5.73 -5.86 13.79
N VAL A 106 6.52 -6.78 14.34
CA VAL A 106 6.12 -8.16 14.64
C VAL A 106 6.69 -8.60 15.97
N VAL A 107 6.11 -9.66 16.54
CA VAL A 107 6.68 -10.38 17.69
C VAL A 107 6.98 -11.81 17.28
N ILE A 108 8.25 -12.23 17.44
CA ILE A 108 8.74 -13.58 17.18
C ILE A 108 9.35 -14.10 18.48
N ASP A 109 8.82 -15.21 19.02
CA ASP A 109 9.23 -15.79 20.30
C ASP A 109 9.30 -14.77 21.46
N GLY A 110 8.31 -13.88 21.53
CA GLY A 110 8.24 -12.82 22.54
C GLY A 110 9.20 -11.64 22.31
N THR A 111 10.00 -11.66 21.23
CA THR A 111 10.94 -10.59 20.89
C THR A 111 10.39 -9.70 19.78
N PRO A 112 10.37 -8.37 19.95
CA PRO A 112 9.89 -7.45 18.92
C PRO A 112 10.93 -7.26 17.80
N TYR A 113 10.45 -7.20 16.56
CA TYR A 113 11.25 -6.91 15.37
C TYR A 113 10.52 -5.96 14.42
N VAL A 114 11.28 -5.23 13.61
CA VAL A 114 10.77 -4.52 12.43
C VAL A 114 11.16 -5.32 11.19
N VAL A 115 10.17 -5.71 10.39
CA VAL A 115 10.40 -6.49 9.18
C VAL A 115 10.98 -5.59 8.08
N GLN A 116 12.22 -5.89 7.68
CA GLN A 116 12.90 -5.20 6.57
C GLN A 116 12.68 -5.89 5.22
N GLN A 117 12.56 -7.23 5.23
CA GLN A 117 12.32 -8.01 4.03
C GLN A 117 11.46 -9.22 4.37
N VAL A 118 10.57 -9.58 3.45
CA VAL A 118 9.68 -10.74 3.57
C VAL A 118 9.52 -11.43 2.23
N GLN A 119 9.57 -12.75 2.24
CA GLN A 119 9.29 -13.60 1.09
C GLN A 119 8.34 -14.71 1.50
N VAL A 120 7.38 -15.03 0.62
CA VAL A 120 6.49 -16.16 0.81
C VAL A 120 7.22 -17.42 0.38
N VAL A 121 7.30 -18.40 1.28
CA VAL A 121 7.83 -19.72 0.97
C VAL A 121 6.68 -20.61 0.49
N PRO A 122 6.70 -21.10 -0.76
CA PRO A 122 5.69 -22.03 -1.24
C PRO A 122 5.80 -23.38 -0.52
N ASP A 123 4.68 -24.09 -0.41
CA ASP A 123 4.62 -25.46 0.11
C ASP A 123 5.18 -25.62 1.54
N ALA A 124 5.10 -24.57 2.35
CA ALA A 124 5.51 -24.61 3.76
C ALA A 124 4.64 -25.60 4.57
N PRO A 125 5.22 -26.32 5.54
CA PRO A 125 4.47 -27.18 6.45
C PRO A 125 3.34 -26.44 7.17
N HIS A 126 2.22 -27.13 7.40
CA HIS A 126 1.16 -26.60 8.25
C HIS A 126 1.63 -26.48 9.71
N ALA A 127 1.45 -25.31 10.28
CA ALA A 127 1.70 -25.03 11.69
C ALA A 127 0.72 -23.97 12.21
N THR A 128 0.69 -23.79 13.52
CA THR A 128 -0.08 -22.68 14.12
C THR A 128 0.52 -21.34 13.70
N PRO A 129 -0.30 -20.32 13.38
CA PRO A 129 0.18 -18.97 13.12
C PRO A 129 1.23 -18.49 14.14
N GLY A 130 2.36 -17.96 13.65
CA GLY A 130 3.47 -17.47 14.47
C GLY A 130 4.46 -18.53 14.95
N HIS A 131 4.24 -19.82 14.65
CA HIS A 131 5.21 -20.86 14.96
C HIS A 131 6.44 -20.78 14.03
N VAL A 132 7.63 -20.74 14.61
CA VAL A 132 8.89 -20.71 13.86
C VAL A 132 9.23 -22.12 13.34
N LEU A 133 9.25 -22.30 12.02
CA LEU A 133 9.52 -23.59 11.37
C LEU A 133 11.02 -23.89 11.21
N ALA A 134 11.81 -22.85 10.97
CA ALA A 134 13.25 -22.95 10.79
C ALA A 134 13.89 -21.59 11.14
N ARG A 135 15.12 -21.63 11.63
CA ARG A 135 15.94 -20.45 11.90
C ARG A 135 17.36 -20.71 11.40
N SER A 136 17.86 -19.80 10.58
CA SER A 136 19.25 -19.77 10.14
C SER A 136 19.85 -18.43 10.55
N ASP A 137 21.01 -18.45 11.18
CA ASP A 137 21.74 -17.23 11.46
C ASP A 137 22.52 -16.82 10.20
N ASN A 138 22.44 -15.54 9.81
CA ASN A 138 23.34 -15.00 8.80
C ASN A 138 24.75 -14.98 9.39
N SER A 139 25.60 -15.90 8.93
CA SER A 139 27.05 -15.88 9.19
C SER A 139 27.72 -14.75 8.42
#